data_AF-A0A7Z9LP61-F1
#
_entry.id   AF-A0A7Z9LP61-F1
#
_cell.length_a   1.000
_cell.length_b   1.000
_cell.length_c   1.000
_cell.angle_alpha   90.00
_cell.angle_beta   90.00
_cell.angle_gamma   90.00
#
_symmetry.space_group_name_H-M   'P 1'
#
loop_
_entity.id
_entity.type
_entity.pdbx_description
1 polymer ?
#
loop_
_entity_poly.entity_id
_entity_poly.type
_entity_poly.pdbx_seq_one_letter_code
_entity_poly.pdbx_strand_id
1 'polypeptide(L)'
;MQEVTNLCGASQFKHVKMSAHVFCAFFFLSHICTSNCFATQLHRANDWLYVIDNLTSTVLEEIRVSSFDIVVIDYESDQGELTSQQVSTIKDSGKVVLAYMSIGEAEDYRFYWDSTWVDGGISDPDRPVWLGPTNPEFQGNYKVRYWDASWQSKILGTTSGDNRSYLDRIIDQGFDGVYLDIIDAFEYWSDDQSEVTRAQARSEMMNFVQLIATYARTTRGQIGFHVIPQNGASIILDDNDQFDGEGQTYVSEVDGIGVEDVFYDETFRGPGQLGEELEYRKQVLQKYLDASKFVIAVDYVWNESSPMSASNIARYNDFQELCIAENYLPYAAVSDRDLNELNTLVADDELDFNQPKTNSPLYVDSTSTVVETGSITHPFTTVGSALSRCAESGTINILPGSYCEIFTHNTAVILTAISQTAIIGCEDASMDDLGIHGDSGYQSRVTAIVAK
;
A
#
# COMPACT_ATOMS: atom_id res chain seq x y z
N MET A 1 -72.36 -8.13 -24.30
CA MET A 1 -72.17 -8.77 -22.98
C MET A 1 -70.90 -9.60 -23.05
N GLN A 2 -69.86 -9.07 -22.40
CA GLN A 2 -68.57 -9.66 -21.95
C GLN A 2 -67.73 -10.58 -22.88
N GLU A 3 -66.56 -10.02 -23.22
CA GLU A 3 -65.18 -10.56 -23.32
C GLU A 3 -64.96 -12.08 -23.13
N VAL A 4 -64.35 -12.86 -24.04
CA VAL A 4 -63.03 -12.84 -24.74
C VAL A 4 -61.98 -13.76 -24.07
N THR A 5 -61.74 -14.92 -24.73
CA THR A 5 -60.45 -15.66 -24.94
C THR A 5 -59.77 -16.37 -23.75
N ASN A 6 -58.94 -17.41 -23.89
CA ASN A 6 -58.41 -18.18 -25.04
C ASN A 6 -57.90 -19.56 -24.58
N LEU A 7 -57.70 -20.43 -25.57
CA LEU A 7 -57.27 -21.82 -25.54
C LEU A 7 -55.91 -22.08 -24.88
N CYS A 8 -55.82 -23.17 -24.11
CA CYS A 8 -54.59 -23.77 -23.62
C CYS A 8 -54.41 -25.15 -24.29
N GLY A 9 -53.26 -25.38 -24.94
CA GLY A 9 -52.91 -26.64 -25.60
C GLY A 9 -51.40 -26.88 -25.54
N ALA A 10 -51.03 -27.96 -24.88
CA ALA A 10 -49.67 -28.36 -24.57
C ALA A 10 -48.83 -28.74 -25.81
N SER A 11 -47.52 -28.44 -25.77
CA SER A 11 -46.51 -29.22 -26.49
C SER A 11 -45.19 -29.23 -25.72
N GLN A 12 -44.48 -30.34 -25.88
CA GLN A 12 -43.41 -30.89 -25.04
C GLN A 12 -42.11 -30.08 -25.09
N PHE A 13 -41.50 -29.80 -23.93
CA PHE A 13 -40.10 -29.38 -23.84
C PHE A 13 -39.18 -30.59 -23.76
N LYS A 14 -38.26 -30.72 -24.73
CA LYS A 14 -37.15 -31.66 -24.71
C LYS A 14 -36.14 -31.22 -23.64
N HIS A 15 -35.83 -32.11 -22.71
CA HIS A 15 -34.69 -32.00 -21.81
C HIS A 15 -33.38 -31.99 -22.60
N VAL A 16 -32.67 -30.85 -22.59
CA VAL A 16 -31.24 -30.82 -22.88
C VAL A 16 -30.52 -31.18 -21.58
N LYS A 17 -29.94 -32.40 -21.51
CA LYS A 17 -28.98 -32.75 -20.46
C LYS A 17 -27.69 -31.97 -20.71
N MET A 18 -27.52 -30.81 -20.06
CA MET A 18 -26.20 -30.21 -19.93
C MET A 18 -25.40 -31.02 -18.91
N SER A 19 -24.25 -31.54 -19.34
CA SER A 19 -23.28 -32.27 -18.53
C SER A 19 -22.74 -31.37 -17.41
N ALA A 20 -22.67 -31.91 -16.19
CA ALA A 20 -22.09 -31.26 -15.00
C ALA A 20 -20.63 -30.79 -15.17
N HIS A 21 -19.96 -31.18 -16.27
CA HIS A 21 -18.58 -30.78 -16.57
C HIS A 21 -18.46 -29.34 -17.11
N VAL A 22 -19.55 -28.73 -17.61
CA VAL A 22 -19.52 -27.35 -18.14
C VAL A 22 -19.65 -26.30 -17.03
N PHE A 23 -20.27 -26.64 -15.90
CA PHE A 23 -20.38 -25.73 -14.74
C PHE A 23 -19.09 -25.62 -13.93
N CYS A 24 -18.31 -26.70 -13.81
CA CYS A 24 -17.00 -26.66 -13.13
C CYS A 24 -15.95 -25.85 -13.90
N ALA A 25 -15.99 -25.84 -15.24
CA ALA A 25 -15.01 -25.11 -16.04
C ALA A 25 -15.17 -23.58 -15.94
N PHE A 26 -16.40 -23.08 -15.75
CA PHE A 26 -16.67 -21.65 -15.57
C PHE A 26 -16.23 -21.13 -14.20
N PHE A 27 -16.38 -21.91 -13.13
CA PHE A 27 -15.87 -21.55 -11.81
C PHE A 27 -14.34 -21.58 -11.76
N PHE A 28 -13.70 -22.54 -12.43
CA PHE A 28 -12.24 -22.59 -12.50
C PHE A 28 -11.63 -21.46 -13.34
N LEU A 29 -12.24 -21.09 -14.47
CA LEU A 29 -11.72 -19.97 -15.29
C LEU A 29 -11.95 -18.60 -14.63
N SER A 30 -13.06 -18.38 -13.92
CA SER A 30 -13.29 -17.09 -13.23
C SER A 30 -12.35 -16.90 -12.05
N HIS A 31 -12.05 -17.97 -11.29
CA HIS A 31 -11.17 -17.91 -10.12
C HIS A 31 -9.69 -17.76 -10.50
N ILE A 32 -9.25 -18.37 -11.60
CA ILE A 32 -7.87 -18.18 -12.11
C ILE A 32 -7.69 -16.76 -12.65
N CYS A 33 -8.71 -16.18 -13.29
CA CYS A 33 -8.65 -14.79 -13.76
C CYS A 33 -8.63 -13.76 -12.62
N THR A 34 -9.37 -13.96 -11.52
CA THR A 34 -9.37 -13.00 -10.40
C THR A 34 -8.09 -13.07 -9.58
N SER A 35 -7.59 -14.27 -9.24
CA SER A 35 -6.34 -14.40 -8.44
C SER A 35 -5.12 -13.87 -9.18
N ASN A 36 -5.03 -14.06 -10.50
CA ASN A 36 -3.97 -13.45 -11.31
C ASN A 36 -4.15 -11.93 -11.45
N CYS A 37 -5.37 -11.39 -11.37
CA CYS A 37 -5.63 -9.95 -11.48
C CYS A 37 -5.25 -9.18 -10.19
N PHE A 38 -5.46 -9.77 -9.01
CA PHE A 38 -5.11 -9.16 -7.72
C PHE A 38 -3.61 -9.15 -7.44
N ALA A 39 -2.91 -10.28 -7.66
CA ALA A 39 -1.45 -10.31 -7.59
C ALA A 39 -0.81 -9.30 -8.56
N THR A 40 -1.42 -9.08 -9.74
CA THR A 40 -0.95 -8.04 -10.68
C THR A 40 -1.24 -6.61 -10.25
N GLN A 41 -2.16 -6.35 -9.31
CA GLN A 41 -2.48 -4.99 -8.88
C GLN A 41 -1.41 -4.47 -7.91
N LEU A 42 -1.03 -5.28 -6.91
CA LEU A 42 0.00 -4.92 -5.95
C LEU A 42 1.38 -4.75 -6.62
N HIS A 43 1.73 -5.62 -7.57
CA HIS A 43 2.98 -5.49 -8.34
C HIS A 43 2.99 -4.33 -9.35
N ARG A 44 1.85 -3.68 -9.60
CA ARG A 44 1.73 -2.51 -10.47
C ARG A 44 1.52 -1.20 -9.71
N ALA A 45 1.48 -1.26 -8.38
CA ALA A 45 1.33 -0.09 -7.54
C ALA A 45 2.53 0.85 -7.72
N ASN A 46 2.25 2.14 -7.88
CA ASN A 46 3.24 3.19 -8.11
C ASN A 46 3.40 4.09 -6.89
N ASP A 47 2.44 4.06 -5.98
CA ASP A 47 2.45 4.82 -4.75
C ASP A 47 1.61 4.14 -3.67
N TRP A 48 1.75 4.65 -2.46
CA TRP A 48 1.02 4.16 -1.32
C TRP A 48 0.77 5.27 -0.30
N LEU A 49 -0.22 5.02 0.56
CA LEU A 49 -0.64 5.89 1.64
C LEU A 49 -0.58 5.13 2.96
N TYR A 50 -0.17 5.82 4.02
CA TYR A 50 -0.22 5.31 5.39
C TYR A 50 -0.95 6.31 6.30
N VAL A 51 -2.15 5.93 6.78
CA VAL A 51 -2.99 6.74 7.68
C VAL A 51 -3.72 5.79 8.65
N ILE A 52 -3.29 5.74 9.91
CA ILE A 52 -3.81 4.79 10.91
C ILE A 52 -4.56 5.45 12.06
N ASP A 53 -4.70 6.77 12.03
CA ASP A 53 -5.47 7.52 13.03
C ASP A 53 -6.47 8.47 12.36
N ASN A 54 -7.45 8.97 13.13
CA ASN A 54 -8.44 9.96 12.71
C ASN A 54 -9.22 9.57 11.43
N LEU A 55 -9.58 8.29 11.29
CA LEU A 55 -10.34 7.73 10.16
C LEU A 55 -11.83 8.14 10.17
N THR A 56 -12.08 9.45 10.16
CA THR A 56 -13.42 10.04 10.04
C THR A 56 -14.03 9.74 8.67
N SER A 57 -15.34 9.94 8.52
CA SER A 57 -16.00 9.80 7.21
C SER A 57 -15.41 10.71 6.13
N THR A 58 -14.85 11.87 6.52
CA THR A 58 -14.16 12.78 5.59
C THR A 58 -12.85 12.19 5.13
N VAL A 59 -12.01 11.73 6.05
CA VAL A 59 -10.71 11.10 5.74
C VAL A 59 -10.91 9.84 4.89
N LEU A 60 -11.89 8.99 5.20
CA LEU A 60 -12.21 7.81 4.38
C LEU A 60 -12.64 8.19 2.95
N GLU A 61 -13.35 9.30 2.79
CA GLU A 61 -13.72 9.82 1.46
C GLU A 61 -12.50 10.38 0.71
N GLU A 62 -11.61 11.10 1.39
CA GLU A 62 -10.33 11.57 0.85
C GLU A 62 -9.47 10.41 0.36
N ILE A 63 -9.33 9.35 1.17
CA ILE A 63 -8.67 8.10 0.79
C ILE A 63 -9.32 7.52 -0.46
N ARG A 64 -10.66 7.41 -0.49
CA ARG A 64 -11.41 6.83 -1.62
C ARG A 64 -11.13 7.57 -2.93
N VAL A 65 -11.14 8.91 -2.92
CA VAL A 65 -10.98 9.73 -4.13
C VAL A 65 -9.53 10.02 -4.49
N SER A 66 -8.58 9.70 -3.61
CA SER A 66 -7.15 9.84 -3.89
C SER A 66 -6.70 8.97 -5.06
N SER A 67 -5.50 9.24 -5.57
CA SER A 67 -4.86 8.46 -6.64
C SER A 67 -4.09 7.24 -6.15
N PHE A 68 -3.90 7.09 -4.82
CA PHE A 68 -3.02 6.05 -4.27
C PHE A 68 -3.43 4.63 -4.68
N ASP A 69 -2.46 3.81 -5.07
CA ASP A 69 -2.70 2.42 -5.47
C ASP A 69 -2.86 1.49 -4.25
N ILE A 70 -2.03 1.69 -3.22
CA ILE A 70 -2.09 0.95 -1.94
C ILE A 70 -2.44 1.92 -0.81
N VAL A 71 -3.35 1.53 0.07
CA VAL A 71 -3.65 2.29 1.29
C VAL A 71 -3.54 1.37 2.49
N VAL A 72 -2.74 1.78 3.47
CA VAL A 72 -2.65 1.14 4.78
C VAL A 72 -3.42 2.02 5.76
N ILE A 73 -4.47 1.46 6.32
CA ILE A 73 -5.34 2.12 7.31
C ILE A 73 -5.58 1.22 8.50
N ASP A 74 -6.02 1.78 9.62
CA ASP A 74 -6.51 0.98 10.74
C ASP A 74 -7.84 0.25 10.39
N TYR A 75 -8.11 -0.87 11.07
CA TYR A 75 -9.36 -1.63 10.91
C TYR A 75 -10.55 -0.93 11.60
N GLU A 76 -10.29 -0.01 12.53
CA GLU A 76 -11.28 0.76 13.25
C GLU A 76 -11.07 2.28 13.13
N SER A 77 -12.11 3.01 13.46
CA SER A 77 -12.11 4.47 13.60
C SER A 77 -12.48 4.83 15.04
N ASP A 78 -12.45 6.11 15.40
CA ASP A 78 -12.97 6.60 16.69
C ASP A 78 -14.44 6.22 16.96
N GLN A 79 -15.19 5.85 15.93
CA GLN A 79 -16.59 5.41 16.03
C GLN A 79 -16.74 3.88 16.11
N GLY A 80 -15.63 3.15 16.16
CA GLY A 80 -15.54 1.69 16.16
C GLY A 80 -15.08 1.11 14.83
N GLU A 81 -15.13 -0.22 14.74
CA GLU A 81 -14.72 -1.01 13.57
C GLU A 81 -15.33 -0.48 12.27
N LEU A 82 -14.50 -0.35 11.23
CA LEU A 82 -14.98 -0.02 9.89
C LEU A 82 -15.96 -1.09 9.41
N THR A 83 -17.03 -0.68 8.75
CA THR A 83 -17.99 -1.62 8.17
C THR A 83 -17.45 -2.19 6.86
N SER A 84 -17.91 -3.38 6.47
CA SER A 84 -17.55 -3.95 5.16
C SER A 84 -17.92 -3.05 3.98
N GLN A 85 -18.95 -2.22 4.13
CA GLN A 85 -19.34 -1.24 3.11
C GLN A 85 -18.34 -0.08 3.00
N GLN A 86 -17.76 0.39 4.11
CA GLN A 86 -16.72 1.43 4.09
C GLN A 86 -15.46 0.92 3.38
N VAL A 87 -15.01 -0.28 3.76
CA VAL A 87 -13.84 -0.92 3.13
C VAL A 87 -14.11 -1.20 1.64
N SER A 88 -15.25 -1.78 1.28
CA SER A 88 -15.58 -2.06 -0.12
C SER A 88 -15.65 -0.79 -0.96
N THR A 89 -16.15 0.32 -0.40
CA THR A 89 -16.25 1.61 -1.10
C THR A 89 -14.88 2.17 -1.49
N ILE A 90 -13.85 1.99 -0.65
CA ILE A 90 -12.47 2.37 -0.98
C ILE A 90 -11.89 1.40 -2.02
N LYS A 91 -12.10 0.10 -1.85
CA LYS A 91 -11.63 -0.92 -2.81
C LYS A 91 -12.20 -0.72 -4.21
N ASP A 92 -13.48 -0.37 -4.29
CA ASP A 92 -14.19 -0.13 -5.56
C ASP A 92 -13.62 1.10 -6.32
N SER A 93 -12.79 1.94 -5.69
CA SER A 93 -12.02 2.99 -6.38
C SER A 93 -10.71 2.50 -6.99
N GLY A 94 -10.45 1.19 -6.95
CA GLY A 94 -9.31 0.55 -7.59
C GLY A 94 -8.07 0.43 -6.69
N LYS A 95 -8.23 0.53 -5.38
CA LYS A 95 -7.14 0.47 -4.39
C LYS A 95 -6.99 -0.92 -3.80
N VAL A 96 -5.77 -1.27 -3.40
CA VAL A 96 -5.49 -2.34 -2.44
C VAL A 96 -5.59 -1.74 -1.04
N VAL A 97 -6.49 -2.27 -0.21
CA VAL A 97 -6.75 -1.73 1.15
C VAL A 97 -6.24 -2.73 2.19
N LEU A 98 -5.24 -2.32 2.96
CA LEU A 98 -4.57 -3.13 3.97
C LEU A 98 -4.87 -2.60 5.37
N ALA A 99 -5.12 -3.52 6.31
CA ALA A 99 -5.34 -3.17 7.71
C ALA A 99 -4.02 -3.17 8.48
N TYR A 100 -3.71 -2.09 9.19
CA TYR A 100 -2.70 -2.09 10.25
C TYR A 100 -3.08 -3.13 11.33
N MET A 101 -2.10 -3.91 11.77
CA MET A 101 -2.29 -4.88 12.84
C MET A 101 -0.96 -5.11 13.58
N SER A 102 -0.86 -4.61 14.81
CA SER A 102 0.28 -4.91 15.69
C SER A 102 0.23 -6.37 16.16
N ILE A 103 1.35 -7.09 15.99
CA ILE A 103 1.46 -8.50 16.39
C ILE A 103 2.53 -8.76 17.44
N GLY A 104 3.45 -7.81 17.65
CA GLY A 104 4.50 -7.84 18.67
C GLY A 104 4.22 -6.96 19.89
N GLU A 105 3.14 -6.16 19.86
CA GLU A 105 2.62 -5.40 20.99
C GLU A 105 1.11 -5.58 21.17
N ALA A 106 0.65 -5.44 22.41
CA ALA A 106 -0.76 -5.29 22.77
C ALA A 106 -1.02 -3.81 23.04
N GLU A 107 -2.11 -3.30 22.47
CA GLU A 107 -2.54 -1.91 22.54
C GLU A 107 -3.75 -1.81 23.48
N ASP A 108 -3.70 -0.95 24.48
CA ASP A 108 -4.71 -0.89 25.55
C ASP A 108 -6.08 -0.31 25.15
N TYR A 109 -6.16 0.21 23.93
CA TYR A 109 -7.38 0.71 23.29
C TYR A 109 -8.07 -0.34 22.41
N ARG A 110 -7.50 -1.53 22.23
CA ARG A 110 -8.10 -2.58 21.37
C ARG A 110 -9.14 -3.41 22.09
N PHE A 111 -10.04 -4.01 21.30
CA PHE A 111 -11.16 -4.84 21.79
C PHE A 111 -10.75 -6.01 22.70
N TYR A 112 -9.52 -6.53 22.56
CA TYR A 112 -9.05 -7.67 23.34
C TYR A 112 -8.52 -7.29 24.72
N TRP A 113 -8.29 -5.99 24.96
CA TRP A 113 -7.68 -5.50 26.18
C TRP A 113 -8.61 -5.65 27.39
N ASP A 114 -8.01 -5.97 28.53
CA ASP A 114 -8.68 -5.96 29.83
C ASP A 114 -7.84 -5.11 30.78
N SER A 115 -8.41 -4.01 31.26
CA SER A 115 -7.71 -3.06 32.13
C SER A 115 -7.22 -3.70 33.44
N THR A 116 -7.83 -4.81 33.88
CA THR A 116 -7.41 -5.52 35.08
C THR A 116 -6.01 -6.13 34.97
N TRP A 117 -5.49 -6.35 33.76
CA TRP A 117 -4.15 -6.92 33.53
C TRP A 117 -2.99 -6.06 34.07
N VAL A 118 -3.25 -4.80 34.41
CA VAL A 118 -2.24 -3.81 34.81
C VAL A 118 -2.55 -3.10 36.12
N ASP A 119 -3.65 -3.43 36.82
CA ASP A 119 -4.07 -2.76 38.05
C ASP A 119 -2.99 -2.81 39.16
N GLY A 120 -2.29 -3.94 39.26
CA GLY A 120 -1.16 -4.21 40.15
C GLY A 120 0.22 -4.09 39.47
N GLY A 121 0.29 -3.53 38.25
CA GLY A 121 1.50 -3.45 37.45
C GLY A 121 2.06 -4.81 37.02
N ILE A 122 3.39 -4.94 36.92
CA ILE A 122 4.05 -6.17 36.43
C ILE A 122 3.83 -7.39 37.35
N SER A 123 3.40 -7.18 38.60
CA SER A 123 3.14 -8.25 39.58
C SER A 123 1.65 -8.56 39.74
N ASP A 124 0.80 -8.01 38.88
CA ASP A 124 -0.63 -8.28 38.92
C ASP A 124 -0.91 -9.78 38.65
N PRO A 125 -1.70 -10.46 39.49
CA PRO A 125 -2.03 -11.88 39.28
C PRO A 125 -2.91 -12.15 38.06
N ASP A 126 -3.68 -11.16 37.59
CA ASP A 126 -4.55 -11.25 36.43
C ASP A 126 -3.81 -10.86 35.14
N ARG A 127 -2.58 -10.39 35.25
CA ARG A 127 -1.69 -10.13 34.11
C ARG A 127 -1.44 -11.40 33.30
N PRO A 128 -1.76 -11.41 31.99
CA PRO A 128 -1.44 -12.53 31.15
C PRO A 128 0.07 -12.75 31.09
N VAL A 129 0.50 -14.02 31.13
CA VAL A 129 1.94 -14.37 31.09
C VAL A 129 2.63 -13.88 29.83
N TRP A 130 1.88 -13.67 28.74
CA TRP A 130 2.41 -13.13 27.49
C TRP A 130 2.55 -11.61 27.49
N LEU A 131 1.92 -10.88 28.42
CA LEU A 131 1.95 -9.42 28.46
C LEU A 131 3.25 -8.93 29.12
N GLY A 132 4.12 -8.31 28.32
CA GLY A 132 5.38 -7.68 28.69
C GLY A 132 5.24 -6.19 29.03
N PRO A 133 6.34 -5.52 29.40
CA PRO A 133 6.29 -4.15 29.89
C PRO A 133 5.73 -3.17 28.85
N THR A 134 5.27 -2.01 29.33
CA THR A 134 4.84 -0.91 28.46
C THR A 134 6.01 -0.44 27.60
N ASN A 135 5.71 -0.11 26.34
CA ASN A 135 6.63 0.62 25.49
C ASN A 135 6.69 2.09 25.99
N PRO A 136 7.88 2.59 26.40
CA PRO A 136 8.00 3.95 26.92
C PRO A 136 7.88 5.03 25.83
N GLU A 137 8.06 4.67 24.56
CA GLU A 137 7.97 5.58 23.42
C GLU A 137 6.53 5.67 22.89
N PHE A 138 5.76 4.57 23.04
CA PHE A 138 4.38 4.47 22.58
C PHE A 138 3.46 4.15 23.76
N GLN A 139 2.91 5.20 24.38
CA GLN A 139 2.02 5.08 25.52
C GLN A 139 0.79 4.24 25.16
N GLY A 140 0.46 3.27 26.02
CA GLY A 140 -0.68 2.36 25.82
C GLY A 140 -0.30 1.07 25.09
N ASN A 141 0.91 0.97 24.55
CA ASN A 141 1.42 -0.24 23.95
C ASN A 141 2.27 -1.05 24.94
N TYR A 142 2.19 -2.38 24.86
CA TYR A 142 2.86 -3.32 25.74
C TYR A 142 3.49 -4.43 24.92
N LYS A 143 4.80 -4.66 25.07
CA LYS A 143 5.49 -5.77 24.37
C LYS A 143 4.80 -7.10 24.69
N VAL A 144 4.63 -7.98 23.72
CA VAL A 144 4.04 -9.30 23.94
C VAL A 144 5.02 -10.41 23.62
N ARG A 145 4.99 -11.48 24.41
CA ARG A 145 5.62 -12.75 24.07
C ARG A 145 4.80 -13.37 22.95
N TYR A 146 5.05 -12.93 21.72
CA TYR A 146 4.22 -13.23 20.54
C TYR A 146 4.15 -14.73 20.19
N TRP A 147 5.06 -15.53 20.74
CA TRP A 147 5.06 -17.00 20.64
C TRP A 147 4.02 -17.68 21.55
N ASP A 148 3.43 -16.97 22.52
CA ASP A 148 2.44 -17.56 23.43
C ASP A 148 1.10 -17.78 22.70
N ALA A 149 0.60 -19.00 22.76
CA ALA A 149 -0.64 -19.39 22.09
C ALA A 149 -1.87 -18.57 22.54
N SER A 150 -1.86 -18.05 23.78
CA SER A 150 -2.97 -17.23 24.28
C SER A 150 -2.97 -15.85 23.62
N TRP A 151 -1.80 -15.26 23.36
CA TRP A 151 -1.68 -14.06 22.53
C TRP A 151 -2.08 -14.34 21.09
N GLN A 152 -1.55 -15.40 20.49
CA GLN A 152 -1.88 -15.77 19.10
C GLN A 152 -3.39 -15.98 18.91
N SER A 153 -4.10 -16.48 19.93
CA SER A 153 -5.56 -16.63 19.91
C SER A 153 -6.35 -15.31 19.91
N LYS A 154 -5.74 -14.20 20.35
CA LYS A 154 -6.29 -12.85 20.19
C LYS A 154 -6.15 -12.36 18.74
N ILE A 155 -5.06 -12.76 18.07
CA ILE A 155 -4.76 -12.37 16.70
C ILE A 155 -5.54 -13.20 15.68
N LEU A 156 -5.64 -14.53 15.82
CA LEU A 156 -6.33 -15.38 14.83
C LEU A 156 -7.01 -16.62 15.44
N GLY A 157 -8.02 -17.15 14.73
CA GLY A 157 -8.58 -18.49 14.99
C GLY A 157 -10.00 -18.52 15.58
N THR A 158 -10.55 -17.37 15.97
CA THR A 158 -11.91 -17.23 16.50
C THR A 158 -12.78 -16.42 15.54
N THR A 159 -13.64 -17.09 14.78
CA THR A 159 -14.38 -16.48 13.66
C THR A 159 -15.69 -15.78 14.06
N SER A 160 -16.17 -15.95 15.30
CA SER A 160 -17.49 -15.45 15.72
C SER A 160 -17.59 -15.23 17.22
N GLY A 161 -18.63 -14.48 17.63
CA GLY A 161 -18.88 -14.12 19.02
C GLY A 161 -18.05 -12.95 19.50
N ASP A 162 -18.23 -12.60 20.77
CA ASP A 162 -17.61 -11.40 21.37
C ASP A 162 -16.06 -11.51 21.41
N ASN A 163 -15.53 -12.73 21.44
CA ASN A 163 -14.10 -13.03 21.44
C ASN A 163 -13.53 -13.25 20.02
N ARG A 164 -14.21 -12.78 18.97
CA ARG A 164 -13.67 -12.86 17.59
C ARG A 164 -12.26 -12.24 17.55
N SER A 165 -11.32 -12.95 16.94
CA SER A 165 -9.91 -12.54 16.85
C SER A 165 -9.69 -11.41 15.86
N TYR A 166 -8.58 -10.69 16.02
CA TYR A 166 -8.25 -9.48 15.29
C TYR A 166 -8.26 -9.72 13.76
N LEU A 167 -7.49 -10.69 13.28
CA LEU A 167 -7.42 -11.04 11.86
C LEU A 167 -8.78 -11.48 11.30
N ASP A 168 -9.60 -12.16 12.09
CA ASP A 168 -10.93 -12.60 11.67
C ASP A 168 -11.91 -11.42 11.51
N ARG A 169 -11.78 -10.35 12.32
CA ARG A 169 -12.51 -9.09 12.14
C ARG A 169 -12.09 -8.42 10.82
N ILE A 170 -10.79 -8.27 10.59
CA ILE A 170 -10.21 -7.69 9.36
C ILE A 170 -10.69 -8.44 8.11
N ILE A 171 -10.66 -9.77 8.13
CA ILE A 171 -11.13 -10.60 7.01
C ILE A 171 -12.64 -10.42 6.79
N ASP A 172 -13.45 -10.35 7.86
CA ASP A 172 -14.91 -10.14 7.76
C ASP A 172 -15.27 -8.74 7.23
N GLN A 173 -14.44 -7.72 7.51
CA GLN A 173 -14.56 -6.38 6.95
C GLN A 173 -14.21 -6.34 5.45
N GLY A 174 -13.46 -7.32 4.94
CA GLY A 174 -13.15 -7.45 3.52
C GLY A 174 -11.93 -6.66 3.07
N PHE A 175 -10.99 -6.36 3.97
CA PHE A 175 -9.66 -5.88 3.62
C PHE A 175 -8.94 -6.85 2.66
N ASP A 176 -8.04 -6.32 1.83
CA ASP A 176 -7.24 -7.13 0.91
C ASP A 176 -6.05 -7.81 1.60
N GLY A 177 -5.69 -7.36 2.80
CA GLY A 177 -4.57 -7.91 3.54
C GLY A 177 -4.30 -7.17 4.85
N VAL A 178 -3.15 -7.49 5.44
CA VAL A 178 -2.65 -6.89 6.68
C VAL A 178 -1.25 -6.32 6.50
N TYR A 179 -1.04 -5.19 7.16
CA TYR A 179 0.26 -4.57 7.38
C TYR A 179 0.65 -4.84 8.85
N LEU A 180 1.64 -5.72 9.04
CA LEU A 180 1.97 -6.32 10.33
C LEU A 180 3.06 -5.53 11.03
N ASP A 181 2.72 -4.92 12.15
CA ASP A 181 3.65 -4.08 12.91
C ASP A 181 4.29 -4.82 14.10
N ILE A 182 5.41 -4.29 14.57
CA ILE A 182 6.23 -4.77 15.68
C ILE A 182 6.82 -6.16 15.40
N ILE A 183 7.28 -6.36 14.16
CA ILE A 183 8.08 -7.54 13.79
C ILE A 183 9.36 -7.59 14.61
N ASP A 184 10.00 -6.44 14.82
CA ASP A 184 11.21 -6.23 15.60
C ASP A 184 11.09 -6.55 17.10
N ALA A 185 9.90 -6.93 17.61
CA ALA A 185 9.80 -7.55 18.93
C ALA A 185 10.72 -8.77 19.09
N PHE A 186 11.12 -9.41 17.99
CA PHE A 186 12.12 -10.48 18.06
C PHE A 186 13.48 -9.99 18.59
N GLU A 187 13.92 -8.79 18.20
CA GLU A 187 15.15 -8.17 18.71
C GLU A 187 14.98 -7.75 20.17
N TYR A 188 13.83 -7.16 20.52
CA TYR A 188 13.53 -6.79 21.90
C TYR A 188 13.65 -7.97 22.88
N TRP A 189 13.03 -9.11 22.55
CA TRP A 189 13.05 -10.28 23.44
C TRP A 189 14.38 -11.03 23.43
N SER A 190 15.18 -10.92 22.37
CA SER A 190 16.48 -11.58 22.29
C SER A 190 17.66 -10.77 22.79
N ASP A 191 17.63 -9.45 22.60
CA ASP A 191 18.79 -8.59 22.79
C ASP A 191 18.58 -7.75 24.05
N ASP A 192 17.52 -6.93 24.08
CA ASP A 192 17.25 -6.03 25.21
C ASP A 192 16.88 -6.78 26.49
N GLN A 193 15.97 -7.76 26.37
CA GLN A 193 15.54 -8.57 27.51
C GLN A 193 16.38 -9.83 27.68
N SER A 194 16.98 -10.35 26.60
CA SER A 194 17.69 -11.63 26.59
C SER A 194 16.87 -12.78 27.21
N GLU A 195 15.55 -12.77 27.01
CA GLU A 195 14.64 -13.80 27.55
C GLU A 195 14.74 -15.10 26.73
N VAL A 196 14.94 -14.96 25.42
CA VAL A 196 15.14 -16.05 24.46
C VAL A 196 16.37 -15.76 23.61
N THR A 197 16.92 -16.76 22.90
CA THR A 197 18.00 -16.48 21.94
C THR A 197 17.44 -15.78 20.71
N ARG A 198 18.27 -15.01 19.99
CA ARG A 198 17.88 -14.38 18.71
C ARG A 198 17.35 -15.40 17.71
N ALA A 199 18.05 -16.51 17.51
CA ALA A 199 17.58 -17.60 16.67
C ALA A 199 16.17 -18.10 17.06
N GLN A 200 15.88 -18.24 18.36
CA GLN A 200 14.55 -18.66 18.83
C GLN A 200 13.51 -17.56 18.58
N ALA A 201 13.76 -16.32 19.00
CA ALA A 201 12.85 -15.19 18.81
C ALA A 201 12.48 -15.02 17.32
N ARG A 202 13.50 -14.98 16.47
CA ARG A 202 13.38 -14.94 15.01
C ARG A 202 12.48 -16.05 14.47
N SER A 203 12.75 -17.30 14.86
CA SER A 203 11.98 -18.46 14.38
C SER A 203 10.51 -18.36 14.79
N GLU A 204 10.25 -17.95 16.03
CA GLU A 204 8.89 -17.82 16.55
C GLU A 204 8.11 -16.70 15.84
N MET A 205 8.73 -15.55 15.58
CA MET A 205 8.08 -14.45 14.84
C MET A 205 7.81 -14.85 13.39
N MET A 206 8.78 -15.50 12.72
CA MET A 206 8.57 -16.01 11.37
C MET A 206 7.42 -17.02 11.32
N ASN A 207 7.38 -17.97 12.26
CA ASN A 207 6.29 -18.95 12.35
C ASN A 207 4.94 -18.27 12.59
N PHE A 208 4.90 -17.20 13.38
CA PHE A 208 3.67 -16.49 13.65
C PHE A 208 3.13 -15.76 12.41
N VAL A 209 4.00 -15.07 11.66
CA VAL A 209 3.63 -14.44 10.37
C VAL A 209 3.18 -15.49 9.36
N GLN A 210 3.87 -16.63 9.26
CA GLN A 210 3.47 -17.75 8.39
C GLN A 210 2.10 -18.32 8.79
N LEU A 211 1.82 -18.41 10.10
CA LEU A 211 0.53 -18.85 10.62
C LEU A 211 -0.59 -17.87 10.23
N ILE A 212 -0.36 -16.56 10.37
CA ILE A 212 -1.28 -15.50 9.93
C ILE A 212 -1.58 -15.63 8.42
N ALA A 213 -0.55 -15.71 7.59
CA ALA A 213 -0.67 -15.84 6.14
C ALA A 213 -1.42 -17.11 5.75
N THR A 214 -1.03 -18.25 6.30
CA THR A 214 -1.66 -19.56 6.03
C THR A 214 -3.11 -19.58 6.50
N TYR A 215 -3.40 -19.01 7.68
CA TYR A 215 -4.75 -18.96 8.21
C TYR A 215 -5.67 -18.14 7.30
N ALA A 216 -5.25 -16.93 6.90
CA ALA A 216 -6.04 -16.09 6.01
C ALA A 216 -6.26 -16.75 4.64
N ARG A 217 -5.16 -17.19 4.00
CA ARG A 217 -5.20 -17.71 2.62
C ARG A 217 -5.87 -19.07 2.50
N THR A 218 -5.59 -19.97 3.44
CA THR A 218 -6.04 -21.36 3.37
C THR A 218 -7.26 -21.63 4.25
N THR A 219 -7.22 -21.24 5.52
CA THR A 219 -8.30 -21.57 6.48
C THR A 219 -9.52 -20.70 6.26
N ARG A 220 -9.32 -19.39 6.05
CA ARG A 220 -10.38 -18.41 5.75
C ARG A 220 -10.66 -18.27 4.25
N GLY A 221 -9.91 -18.99 3.41
CA GLY A 221 -10.12 -19.08 1.96
C GLY A 221 -9.80 -17.79 1.17
N GLN A 222 -9.07 -16.85 1.77
CA GLN A 222 -8.71 -15.58 1.14
C GLN A 222 -7.43 -15.74 0.31
N ILE A 223 -7.51 -16.45 -0.81
CA ILE A 223 -6.34 -16.86 -1.61
C ILE A 223 -5.40 -15.69 -1.95
N GLY A 224 -5.95 -14.50 -2.19
CA GLY A 224 -5.19 -13.28 -2.52
C GLY A 224 -4.90 -12.37 -1.33
N PHE A 225 -5.03 -12.85 -0.08
CA PHE A 225 -4.83 -12.02 1.10
C PHE A 225 -3.35 -11.63 1.25
N HIS A 226 -3.09 -10.32 1.28
CA HIS A 226 -1.75 -9.77 1.36
C HIS A 226 -1.22 -9.75 2.79
N VAL A 227 0.06 -10.03 2.96
CA VAL A 227 0.76 -9.96 4.24
C VAL A 227 2.05 -9.17 4.06
N ILE A 228 2.12 -8.00 4.68
CA ILE A 228 3.27 -7.08 4.58
C ILE A 228 3.78 -6.78 6.00
N PRO A 229 4.94 -7.31 6.43
CA PRO A 229 5.60 -6.88 7.66
C PRO A 229 6.10 -5.44 7.57
N GLN A 230 6.09 -4.72 8.70
CA GLN A 230 6.74 -3.43 8.92
C GLN A 230 7.97 -3.61 9.82
N ASN A 231 9.09 -2.99 9.44
CA ASN A 231 10.37 -3.03 10.16
C ASN A 231 10.87 -4.48 10.38
N GLY A 232 11.81 -4.66 11.32
CA GLY A 232 12.41 -5.97 11.60
C GLY A 232 13.01 -6.66 10.38
N ALA A 233 13.45 -5.90 9.36
CA ALA A 233 13.81 -6.43 8.05
C ALA A 233 14.93 -7.49 8.11
N SER A 234 15.82 -7.37 9.10
CA SER A 234 16.93 -8.28 9.42
C SER A 234 16.46 -9.65 9.88
N ILE A 235 15.17 -9.84 10.19
CA ILE A 235 14.60 -11.12 10.62
C ILE A 235 14.96 -12.22 9.63
N ILE A 236 15.07 -11.95 8.34
CA ILE A 236 15.42 -12.96 7.33
C ILE A 236 16.84 -13.53 7.46
N LEU A 237 17.70 -12.92 8.27
CA LEU A 237 19.09 -13.32 8.46
C LEU A 237 19.29 -14.13 9.75
N ASP A 238 20.08 -15.20 9.65
CA ASP A 238 20.53 -15.98 10.80
C ASP A 238 21.53 -15.20 11.67
N ASP A 239 21.98 -15.80 12.77
CA ASP A 239 22.92 -15.16 13.71
C ASP A 239 24.33 -14.92 13.13
N ASN A 240 24.60 -15.34 11.89
CA ASN A 240 25.83 -15.08 11.14
C ASN A 240 25.57 -14.16 9.92
N ASP A 241 24.47 -13.41 9.93
CA ASP A 241 24.01 -12.54 8.83
C ASP A 241 23.80 -13.27 7.49
N GLN A 242 23.49 -14.58 7.53
CA GLN A 242 23.22 -15.37 6.33
C GLN A 242 21.72 -15.44 6.03
N PHE A 243 21.38 -15.25 4.75
CA PHE A 243 20.02 -15.46 4.25
C PHE A 243 19.76 -16.96 4.06
N ASP A 244 19.39 -17.61 5.16
CA ASP A 244 19.23 -19.06 5.27
C ASP A 244 17.88 -19.56 4.71
N GLY A 245 17.64 -20.87 4.84
CA GLY A 245 16.41 -21.50 4.33
C GLY A 245 15.14 -21.05 5.07
N GLU A 246 15.25 -20.67 6.33
CA GLU A 246 14.11 -20.16 7.11
C GLU A 246 13.72 -18.75 6.64
N GLY A 247 14.72 -17.88 6.45
CA GLY A 247 14.53 -16.57 5.86
C GLY A 247 13.93 -16.64 4.45
N GLN A 248 14.39 -17.57 3.61
CA GLN A 248 13.80 -17.80 2.28
C GLN A 248 12.33 -18.22 2.36
N THR A 249 11.99 -19.08 3.32
CA THR A 249 10.60 -19.51 3.56
C THR A 249 9.74 -18.32 3.99
N TYR A 250 10.21 -17.53 4.95
CA TYR A 250 9.52 -16.30 5.39
C TYR A 250 9.28 -15.32 4.23
N VAL A 251 10.33 -15.00 3.46
CA VAL A 251 10.21 -14.08 2.30
C VAL A 251 9.22 -14.62 1.28
N SER A 252 9.13 -15.93 1.09
CA SER A 252 8.17 -16.51 0.14
C SER A 252 6.71 -16.32 0.57
N GLU A 253 6.45 -16.17 1.87
CA GLU A 253 5.11 -16.07 2.45
C GLU A 253 4.60 -14.63 2.57
N VAL A 254 5.48 -13.63 2.62
CA VAL A 254 5.10 -12.20 2.62
C VAL A 254 5.02 -11.64 1.21
N ASP A 255 4.28 -10.56 1.00
CA ASP A 255 4.06 -9.95 -0.32
C ASP A 255 4.98 -8.74 -0.59
N GLY A 256 5.50 -8.13 0.48
CA GLY A 256 6.38 -6.97 0.46
C GLY A 256 6.98 -6.76 1.85
N ILE A 257 7.62 -5.62 2.05
CA ILE A 257 8.04 -5.15 3.37
C ILE A 257 7.87 -3.63 3.46
N GLY A 258 7.36 -3.17 4.60
CA GLY A 258 7.35 -1.78 5.00
C GLY A 258 8.52 -1.43 5.92
N VAL A 259 9.03 -0.20 5.81
CA VAL A 259 10.18 0.25 6.59
C VAL A 259 10.10 1.71 7.01
N GLU A 260 10.50 1.92 8.27
CA GLU A 260 10.71 3.17 9.00
C GLU A 260 12.01 3.05 9.84
N ASP A 261 12.86 4.05 9.94
CA ASP A 261 13.10 5.07 8.93
C ASP A 261 14.31 4.65 8.09
N VAL A 262 14.26 4.92 6.78
CA VAL A 262 15.32 4.53 5.86
C VAL A 262 16.34 5.65 5.70
N PHE A 263 15.93 6.82 5.21
CA PHE A 263 16.82 7.89 4.76
C PHE A 263 16.76 9.16 5.62
N TYR A 264 15.70 9.32 6.42
CA TYR A 264 15.53 10.42 7.37
C TYR A 264 14.88 9.97 8.66
N ASP A 265 15.47 10.34 9.79
CA ASP A 265 14.78 10.37 11.06
C ASP A 265 14.06 11.73 11.15
N GLU A 266 12.74 11.69 10.95
CA GLU A 266 11.90 12.88 10.76
C GLU A 266 12.47 13.83 9.70
N THR A 267 12.92 15.02 10.11
CA THR A 267 13.47 16.04 9.20
C THR A 267 14.99 16.01 9.11
N PHE A 268 15.65 15.06 9.77
CA PHE A 268 17.09 15.00 9.94
C PHE A 268 17.71 13.75 9.31
N ARG A 269 18.93 13.89 8.78
CA ARG A 269 19.75 12.74 8.39
C ARG A 269 20.76 12.43 9.48
N GLY A 270 20.37 11.50 10.33
CA GLY A 270 21.20 11.02 11.42
C GLY A 270 22.26 10.01 10.98
N PRO A 271 23.14 9.61 11.91
CA PRO A 271 24.08 8.51 11.70
C PRO A 271 23.39 7.22 11.23
N GLY A 272 22.17 6.92 11.69
CA GLY A 272 21.42 5.72 11.29
C GLY A 272 20.80 5.79 9.89
N GLN A 273 20.83 6.97 9.27
CA GLN A 273 20.37 7.22 7.90
C GLN A 273 21.55 7.50 6.94
N LEU A 274 22.77 7.22 7.38
CA LEU A 274 24.00 7.44 6.62
C LEU A 274 24.99 6.29 6.86
N GLY A 275 26.02 6.21 6.02
CA GLY A 275 27.16 5.33 6.26
C GLY A 275 26.82 3.84 6.27
N GLU A 276 27.51 3.07 7.12
CA GLU A 276 27.45 1.61 7.11
C GLU A 276 26.08 1.06 7.53
N GLU A 277 25.34 1.76 8.40
CA GLU A 277 24.02 1.33 8.85
C GLU A 277 22.98 1.42 7.73
N LEU A 278 22.93 2.54 7.01
CA LEU A 278 22.08 2.69 5.84
C LEU A 278 22.44 1.64 4.78
N GLU A 279 23.72 1.43 4.50
CA GLU A 279 24.15 0.45 3.51
C GLU A 279 23.82 -0.99 3.93
N TYR A 280 23.90 -1.32 5.23
CA TYR A 280 23.43 -2.62 5.73
C TYR A 280 21.92 -2.76 5.55
N ARG A 281 21.12 -1.77 5.96
CA ARG A 281 19.65 -1.77 5.78
C ARG A 281 19.27 -1.98 4.32
N LYS A 282 19.91 -1.25 3.41
CA LYS A 282 19.70 -1.40 1.95
C LYS A 282 20.08 -2.79 1.45
N GLN A 283 21.19 -3.37 1.91
CA GLN A 283 21.59 -4.73 1.54
C GLN A 283 20.59 -5.79 2.02
N VAL A 284 19.97 -5.59 3.18
CA VAL A 284 18.90 -6.47 3.67
C VAL A 284 17.65 -6.30 2.80
N LEU A 285 17.21 -5.06 2.54
CA LEU A 285 16.03 -4.77 1.73
C LEU A 285 16.19 -5.23 0.27
N GLN A 286 17.40 -5.19 -0.28
CA GLN A 286 17.69 -5.73 -1.61
C GLN A 286 17.34 -7.23 -1.72
N LYS A 287 17.43 -8.00 -0.62
CA LYS A 287 17.06 -9.43 -0.64
C LYS A 287 15.56 -9.63 -0.84
N TYR A 288 14.73 -8.72 -0.35
CA TYR A 288 13.29 -8.72 -0.62
C TYR A 288 13.02 -8.39 -2.09
N LEU A 289 13.66 -7.36 -2.63
CA LEU A 289 13.55 -6.99 -4.05
C LEU A 289 14.03 -8.12 -4.98
N ASP A 290 15.15 -8.77 -4.67
CA ASP A 290 15.69 -9.91 -5.42
C ASP A 290 14.70 -11.10 -5.42
N ALA A 291 13.90 -11.24 -4.36
CA ALA A 291 12.81 -12.20 -4.26
C ALA A 291 11.48 -11.68 -4.85
N SER A 292 11.52 -10.58 -5.62
CA SER A 292 10.36 -9.91 -6.23
C SER A 292 9.31 -9.44 -5.22
N LYS A 293 9.73 -9.05 -4.02
CA LYS A 293 8.88 -8.42 -3.00
C LYS A 293 9.14 -6.93 -3.02
N PHE A 294 8.08 -6.12 -3.11
CA PHE A 294 8.26 -4.67 -3.11
C PHE A 294 8.67 -4.19 -1.71
N VAL A 295 9.28 -3.01 -1.68
CA VAL A 295 9.62 -2.29 -0.46
C VAL A 295 8.84 -0.99 -0.47
N ILE A 296 8.04 -0.76 0.57
CA ILE A 296 7.37 0.52 0.80
C ILE A 296 8.09 1.24 1.94
N ALA A 297 8.56 2.45 1.68
CA ALA A 297 9.37 3.23 2.62
C ALA A 297 8.60 4.47 3.04
N VAL A 298 8.48 4.68 4.34
CA VAL A 298 7.92 5.91 4.91
C VAL A 298 8.96 6.52 5.83
N ASP A 299 9.29 7.77 5.52
CA ASP A 299 10.07 8.63 6.40
C ASP A 299 9.22 9.88 6.69
N TYR A 300 9.36 10.40 7.90
CA TYR A 300 8.54 11.50 8.42
C TYR A 300 9.13 12.86 8.05
N VAL A 301 9.40 13.04 6.76
CA VAL A 301 10.16 14.17 6.23
C VAL A 301 9.35 15.44 6.06
N TRP A 302 8.02 15.39 6.16
CA TRP A 302 7.17 16.54 5.84
C TRP A 302 6.93 17.43 7.05
N ASN A 303 7.40 18.68 7.00
CA ASN A 303 7.14 19.67 8.04
C ASN A 303 5.94 20.55 7.67
N GLU A 304 4.78 20.21 8.22
CA GLU A 304 3.52 20.92 8.02
C GLU A 304 3.52 22.37 8.53
N SER A 305 4.37 22.72 9.49
CA SER A 305 4.50 24.10 9.99
C SER A 305 5.19 25.02 8.98
N SER A 306 5.81 24.49 7.92
CA SER A 306 6.50 25.27 6.89
C SER A 306 6.46 24.57 5.51
N PRO A 307 5.26 24.31 4.97
CA PRO A 307 5.04 23.39 3.85
C PRO A 307 5.73 23.89 2.58
N MET A 308 5.70 25.20 2.34
CA MET A 308 6.27 25.86 1.16
C MET A 308 7.74 26.30 1.33
N SER A 309 8.40 25.95 2.44
CA SER A 309 9.80 26.33 2.62
C SER A 309 10.69 25.54 1.65
N ALA A 310 11.73 26.20 1.13
CA ALA A 310 12.65 25.57 0.19
C ALA A 310 13.34 24.33 0.80
N SER A 311 13.60 24.33 2.11
CA SER A 311 14.17 23.18 2.82
C SER A 311 13.18 22.03 2.95
N ASN A 312 11.89 22.28 3.14
CA ASN A 312 10.86 21.24 3.21
C ASN A 312 10.68 20.56 1.84
N ILE A 313 10.53 21.37 0.77
CA ILE A 313 10.43 20.87 -0.61
C ILE A 313 11.69 20.11 -1.03
N ALA A 314 12.89 20.63 -0.72
CA ALA A 314 14.14 19.97 -1.06
C ALA A 314 14.30 18.64 -0.33
N ARG A 315 13.98 18.58 0.97
CA ARG A 315 14.06 17.35 1.77
C ARG A 315 13.09 16.29 1.26
N TYR A 316 11.85 16.70 1.00
CA TYR A 316 10.86 15.86 0.38
C TYR A 316 11.38 15.26 -0.94
N ASN A 317 11.88 16.10 -1.86
CA ASN A 317 12.32 15.63 -3.18
C ASN A 317 13.52 14.68 -3.07
N ASP A 318 14.45 14.99 -2.17
CA ASP A 318 15.62 14.15 -1.90
C ASP A 318 15.22 12.78 -1.33
N PHE A 319 14.23 12.72 -0.43
CA PHE A 319 13.66 11.45 0.04
C PHE A 319 13.04 10.62 -1.10
N GLN A 320 12.23 11.25 -1.95
CA GLN A 320 11.65 10.56 -3.12
C GLN A 320 12.75 10.00 -4.02
N GLU A 321 13.74 10.83 -4.38
CA GLU A 321 14.85 10.45 -5.26
C GLU A 321 15.66 9.28 -4.71
N LEU A 322 15.88 9.23 -3.39
CA LEU A 322 16.59 8.12 -2.76
C LEU A 322 15.80 6.82 -2.73
N CYS A 323 14.52 6.86 -2.38
CA CYS A 323 13.66 5.67 -2.44
C CYS A 323 13.62 5.11 -3.85
N ILE A 324 13.42 5.99 -4.83
CA ILE A 324 13.42 5.68 -6.25
C ILE A 324 14.74 5.01 -6.68
N ALA A 325 15.88 5.55 -6.25
CA ALA A 325 17.19 5.00 -6.62
C ALA A 325 17.38 3.56 -6.14
N GLU A 326 16.70 3.17 -5.06
CA GLU A 326 16.73 1.82 -4.48
C GLU A 326 15.53 0.96 -4.89
N ASN A 327 14.65 1.44 -5.78
CA ASN A 327 13.38 0.80 -6.17
C ASN A 327 12.39 0.60 -5.01
N TYR A 328 12.34 1.55 -4.08
CA TYR A 328 11.35 1.58 -3.01
C TYR A 328 10.18 2.49 -3.42
N LEU A 329 8.96 2.16 -2.97
CA LEU A 329 7.80 3.03 -3.09
C LEU A 329 7.78 4.01 -1.91
N PRO A 330 7.95 5.32 -2.13
CA PRO A 330 8.03 6.27 -1.02
C PRO A 330 6.67 6.80 -0.57
N TYR A 331 6.53 7.04 0.73
CA TYR A 331 5.49 7.89 1.31
C TYR A 331 6.14 8.88 2.30
N ALA A 332 6.14 10.17 1.95
CA ALA A 332 6.65 11.21 2.83
C ALA A 332 5.60 11.61 3.87
N ALA A 333 5.69 11.09 5.08
CA ALA A 333 4.74 11.37 6.17
C ALA A 333 5.06 12.68 6.90
N VAL A 334 4.09 13.18 7.66
CA VAL A 334 4.22 14.37 8.52
C VAL A 334 5.19 14.09 9.66
N SER A 335 6.05 15.05 9.99
CA SER A 335 7.16 14.87 10.93
C SER A 335 6.77 14.61 12.38
N ASP A 336 5.48 14.72 12.74
CA ASP A 336 4.96 14.42 14.08
C ASP A 336 4.74 12.92 14.33
N ARG A 337 4.77 12.10 13.27
CA ARG A 337 4.50 10.65 13.28
C ARG A 337 3.06 10.26 13.63
N ASP A 338 2.12 11.19 13.59
CA ASP A 338 0.74 10.92 14.01
C ASP A 338 -0.04 10.07 12.99
N LEU A 339 0.31 10.14 11.71
CA LEU A 339 -0.35 9.39 10.61
C LEU A 339 -1.88 9.53 10.64
N ASN A 340 -2.38 10.72 10.99
CA ASN A 340 -3.79 11.04 11.23
C ASN A 340 -4.44 11.86 10.09
N GLU A 341 -3.68 12.11 9.03
CA GLU A 341 -4.11 12.84 7.85
C GLU A 341 -3.40 12.38 6.59
N LEU A 342 -4.05 12.64 5.46
CA LEU A 342 -3.39 12.46 4.17
C LEU A 342 -2.49 13.67 3.97
N ASN A 343 -1.19 13.43 3.82
CA ASN A 343 -0.27 14.51 3.47
C ASN A 343 -0.54 14.98 2.04
N THR A 344 -1.46 15.94 1.89
CA THR A 344 -1.86 16.56 0.63
C THR A 344 -1.28 17.95 0.53
N LEU A 345 -0.56 18.20 -0.57
CA LEU A 345 -0.15 19.55 -0.89
C LEU A 345 -1.31 20.31 -1.50
N VAL A 346 -1.99 21.09 -0.67
CA VAL A 346 -3.02 22.02 -1.12
C VAL A 346 -2.37 23.15 -1.92
N ALA A 347 -2.51 23.11 -3.24
CA ALA A 347 -2.44 24.30 -4.08
C ALA A 347 -3.87 24.69 -4.44
N ASP A 348 -4.45 25.63 -3.69
CA ASP A 348 -5.74 26.30 -3.95
C ASP A 348 -6.90 25.42 -4.47
N ASP A 349 -7.70 24.89 -3.53
CA ASP A 349 -9.10 24.44 -3.69
C ASP A 349 -9.43 23.29 -4.69
N GLU A 350 -8.47 22.45 -5.07
CA GLU A 350 -8.75 21.11 -5.63
C GLU A 350 -7.88 20.07 -4.90
N LEU A 351 -8.49 19.00 -4.35
CA LEU A 351 -7.80 17.89 -3.69
C LEU A 351 -6.85 17.21 -4.70
N ASP A 352 -5.59 17.62 -4.71
CA ASP A 352 -4.58 17.06 -5.62
C ASP A 352 -3.67 16.08 -4.86
N PHE A 353 -4.03 14.81 -4.98
CA PHE A 353 -3.22 13.69 -4.54
C PHE A 353 -2.11 13.43 -5.55
N ASN A 354 -1.05 14.22 -5.50
CA ASN A 354 0.30 13.81 -5.86
C ASN A 354 1.28 14.62 -5.00
N GLN A 355 1.91 13.97 -4.02
CA GLN A 355 3.36 14.06 -3.75
C GLN A 355 4.05 15.09 -4.69
N PRO A 356 4.59 16.25 -4.21
CA PRO A 356 4.70 17.48 -4.97
C PRO A 356 5.10 17.29 -6.41
N LYS A 357 4.20 17.78 -7.26
CA LYS A 357 4.46 17.99 -8.66
C LYS A 357 5.82 18.65 -8.87
N THR A 358 6.72 17.97 -9.58
CA THR A 358 8.09 18.46 -9.77
C THR A 358 8.17 19.48 -10.91
N ASN A 359 9.04 20.49 -10.75
CA ASN A 359 9.44 21.36 -11.86
C ASN A 359 10.56 20.75 -12.71
N SER A 360 11.13 19.62 -12.27
CA SER A 360 12.11 18.87 -13.06
C SER A 360 11.44 18.28 -14.31
N PRO A 361 12.13 18.23 -15.45
CA PRO A 361 11.58 17.62 -16.65
C PRO A 361 11.31 16.13 -16.43
N LEU A 362 10.07 15.70 -16.66
CA LEU A 362 9.66 14.31 -16.62
C LEU A 362 9.86 13.65 -17.98
N TYR A 363 9.96 12.33 -18.03
CA TYR A 363 10.15 11.55 -19.24
C TYR A 363 9.10 10.44 -19.35
N VAL A 364 8.65 10.18 -20.57
CA VAL A 364 7.70 9.10 -20.89
C VAL A 364 8.31 8.19 -21.94
N ASP A 365 8.32 6.88 -21.69
CA ASP A 365 8.72 5.83 -22.64
C ASP A 365 7.80 4.62 -22.51
N SER A 366 6.93 4.43 -23.51
CA SER A 366 5.97 3.31 -23.58
C SER A 366 6.63 1.92 -23.54
N THR A 367 7.94 1.83 -23.75
CA THR A 367 8.69 0.57 -23.77
C THR A 367 9.48 0.32 -22.49
N SER A 368 9.44 1.26 -21.55
CA SER A 368 10.12 1.14 -20.26
C SER A 368 9.57 -0.05 -19.46
N THR A 369 10.48 -0.80 -18.86
CA THR A 369 10.17 -1.90 -17.93
C THR A 369 10.79 -1.67 -16.56
N VAL A 370 11.33 -0.47 -16.33
CA VAL A 370 11.92 -0.07 -15.04
C VAL A 370 10.84 0.64 -14.21
N VAL A 371 11.03 0.68 -12.89
CA VAL A 371 10.11 1.37 -11.97
C VAL A 371 9.96 2.82 -12.41
N GLU A 372 8.72 3.32 -12.45
CA GLU A 372 8.39 4.62 -13.03
C GLU A 372 8.61 5.76 -12.04
N THR A 373 9.43 6.74 -12.43
CA THR A 373 9.81 7.85 -11.55
C THR A 373 9.74 9.20 -12.26
N GLY A 374 9.64 9.13 -13.60
CA GLY A 374 9.65 10.28 -14.48
C GLY A 374 11.02 10.83 -14.77
N SER A 375 12.11 10.28 -14.23
CA SER A 375 13.46 10.65 -14.66
C SER A 375 13.79 10.08 -16.04
N ILE A 376 14.85 10.58 -16.70
CA ILE A 376 15.27 10.07 -18.02
C ILE A 376 15.70 8.59 -17.99
N THR A 377 16.19 8.10 -16.84
CA THR A 377 16.60 6.70 -16.66
C THR A 377 15.47 5.80 -16.18
N HIS A 378 14.37 6.39 -15.68
CA HIS A 378 13.21 5.71 -15.14
C HIS A 378 11.92 6.43 -15.60
N PRO A 379 11.67 6.49 -16.92
CA PRO A 379 10.56 7.24 -17.47
C PRO A 379 9.22 6.59 -17.10
N PHE A 380 8.16 7.39 -17.04
CA PHE A 380 6.80 6.88 -16.97
C PHE A 380 6.47 6.07 -18.24
N THR A 381 5.65 5.03 -18.13
CA THR A 381 5.22 4.30 -19.33
C THR A 381 4.03 4.98 -20.02
N THR A 382 3.33 5.86 -19.29
CA THR A 382 2.13 6.56 -19.77
C THR A 382 2.27 8.08 -19.67
N VAL A 383 1.59 8.80 -20.56
CA VAL A 383 1.51 10.27 -20.51
C VAL A 383 0.66 10.72 -19.32
N GLY A 384 -0.39 9.95 -18.99
CA GLY A 384 -1.21 10.19 -17.81
C GLY A 384 -0.42 10.18 -16.49
N SER A 385 0.45 9.19 -16.29
CA SER A 385 1.33 9.10 -15.11
C SER A 385 2.30 10.27 -15.01
N ALA A 386 2.84 10.73 -16.15
CA ALA A 386 3.71 11.91 -16.14
C ALA A 386 2.94 13.19 -15.83
N LEU A 387 1.70 13.33 -16.34
CA LEU A 387 0.86 14.50 -16.08
C LEU A 387 0.45 14.63 -14.62
N SER A 388 0.13 13.52 -13.95
CA SER A 388 -0.22 13.55 -12.52
C SER A 388 0.95 14.02 -11.66
N ARG A 389 2.20 13.77 -12.08
CA ARG A 389 3.42 14.13 -11.34
C ARG A 389 4.08 15.45 -11.78
N CYS A 390 3.58 16.09 -12.84
CA CYS A 390 4.17 17.31 -13.42
C CYS A 390 3.60 18.58 -12.78
N ALA A 391 4.46 19.57 -12.46
CA ALA A 391 3.99 20.88 -12.02
C ALA A 391 3.17 21.59 -13.10
N GLU A 392 2.32 22.55 -12.72
CA GLU A 392 1.50 23.33 -13.66
C GLU A 392 2.33 24.04 -14.75
N SER A 393 3.64 24.22 -14.51
CA SER A 393 4.59 24.77 -15.50
C SER A 393 5.77 23.84 -15.78
N GLY A 394 5.66 22.57 -15.39
CA GLY A 394 6.67 21.55 -15.60
C GLY A 394 6.74 21.09 -17.06
N THR A 395 7.83 20.39 -17.38
CA THR A 395 8.07 19.86 -18.74
C THR A 395 7.91 18.35 -18.75
N ILE A 396 7.16 17.80 -19.69
CA ILE A 396 7.12 16.36 -19.96
C ILE A 396 7.76 16.10 -21.32
N ASN A 397 8.77 15.24 -21.32
CA ASN A 397 9.52 14.79 -22.47
C ASN A 397 9.03 13.41 -22.91
N ILE A 398 8.35 13.34 -24.04
CA ILE A 398 7.87 12.06 -24.56
C ILE A 398 8.95 11.48 -25.49
N LEU A 399 9.50 10.32 -25.12
CA LEU A 399 10.47 9.57 -25.91
C LEU A 399 9.79 8.86 -27.09
N PRO A 400 10.52 8.53 -28.18
CA PRO A 400 9.93 7.88 -29.35
C PRO A 400 9.24 6.56 -29.00
N GLY A 401 7.96 6.41 -29.35
CA GLY A 401 7.15 5.24 -28.99
C GLY A 401 5.72 5.33 -29.55
N SER A 402 4.90 4.33 -29.25
CA SER A 402 3.47 4.34 -29.57
C SER A 402 2.67 4.49 -28.28
N TYR A 403 1.88 5.55 -28.21
CA TYR A 403 1.07 5.91 -27.03
C TYR A 403 -0.40 5.95 -27.42
N CYS A 404 -1.27 5.31 -26.65
CA CYS A 404 -2.72 5.30 -26.90
C CYS A 404 -3.46 5.40 -25.56
N GLU A 405 -3.82 6.63 -25.18
CA GLU A 405 -4.38 6.95 -23.87
C GLU A 405 -5.41 8.08 -23.98
N ILE A 406 -6.39 8.08 -23.07
CA ILE A 406 -7.37 9.16 -22.87
C ILE A 406 -7.19 9.66 -21.45
N PHE A 407 -6.96 10.96 -21.26
CA PHE A 407 -6.83 11.58 -19.94
C PHE A 407 -7.56 12.93 -19.91
N THR A 408 -8.14 13.25 -18.75
CA THR A 408 -8.76 14.55 -18.43
C THR A 408 -7.83 15.31 -17.50
N HIS A 409 -7.46 16.54 -17.86
CA HIS A 409 -6.62 17.40 -17.01
C HIS A 409 -7.10 18.86 -17.07
N ASN A 410 -7.21 19.51 -15.91
CA ASN A 410 -7.77 20.85 -15.76
C ASN A 410 -6.73 21.99 -15.88
N THR A 411 -5.45 21.66 -16.06
CA THR A 411 -4.34 22.62 -16.04
C THR A 411 -3.54 22.59 -17.35
N ALA A 412 -2.94 23.71 -17.75
CA ALA A 412 -2.11 23.80 -18.95
C ALA A 412 -0.75 23.10 -18.71
N VAL A 413 -0.40 22.11 -19.53
CA VAL A 413 0.92 21.42 -19.47
C VAL A 413 1.63 21.53 -20.82
N ILE A 414 2.95 21.76 -20.80
CA ILE A 414 3.78 21.83 -22.02
C ILE A 414 4.33 20.43 -22.35
N LEU A 415 3.82 19.85 -23.43
CA LEU A 415 4.33 18.59 -24.00
C LEU A 415 5.41 18.88 -25.05
N THR A 416 6.61 18.35 -24.83
CA THR A 416 7.70 18.46 -25.82
C THR A 416 8.05 17.07 -26.35
N ALA A 417 7.73 16.82 -27.62
CA ALA A 417 8.15 15.62 -28.33
C ALA A 417 9.61 15.79 -28.83
N ILE A 418 10.47 14.83 -28.52
CA ILE A 418 11.91 14.90 -28.86
C ILE A 418 12.17 14.44 -30.32
N SER A 419 11.17 13.97 -31.08
CA SER A 419 11.33 13.69 -32.51
C SER A 419 10.02 13.71 -33.33
N GLN A 420 10.16 13.65 -34.66
CA GLN A 420 9.12 13.84 -35.70
C GLN A 420 7.95 12.83 -35.69
N THR A 421 7.81 11.97 -34.67
CA THR A 421 6.88 10.82 -34.70
C THR A 421 6.09 10.61 -33.40
N ALA A 422 5.73 11.68 -32.68
CA ALA A 422 4.70 11.58 -31.65
C ALA A 422 3.34 11.98 -32.26
N ILE A 423 2.45 11.00 -32.45
CA ILE A 423 1.04 11.24 -32.82
C ILE A 423 0.22 11.05 -31.55
N ILE A 424 -0.34 12.12 -31.02
CA ILE A 424 -1.37 12.07 -29.96
C ILE A 424 -2.70 12.24 -30.70
N GLY A 425 -3.45 11.15 -30.85
CA GLY A 425 -4.74 11.14 -31.55
C GLY A 425 -5.90 10.91 -30.58
N CYS A 426 -6.94 11.73 -30.69
CA CYS A 426 -8.24 11.49 -30.08
C CYS A 426 -9.20 11.07 -31.20
N GLU A 427 -9.82 9.90 -31.11
CA GLU A 427 -10.95 9.58 -32.01
C GLU A 427 -12.15 10.42 -31.54
N ASP A 428 -12.75 11.17 -32.48
CA ASP A 428 -13.99 11.98 -32.40
C ASP A 428 -13.92 13.50 -32.13
N ALA A 429 -12.77 14.18 -32.24
CA ALA A 429 -12.74 15.67 -32.27
C ALA A 429 -12.47 16.23 -33.67
N SER A 430 -13.33 17.13 -34.16
CA SER A 430 -13.11 17.84 -35.41
C SER A 430 -11.96 18.85 -35.27
N MET A 431 -11.13 19.02 -36.31
CA MET A 431 -9.96 19.92 -36.25
C MET A 431 -10.28 21.39 -35.95
N ASP A 432 -11.54 21.81 -36.08
CA ASP A 432 -11.96 23.19 -35.81
C ASP A 432 -12.17 23.48 -34.30
N ASP A 433 -12.34 22.45 -33.46
CA ASP A 433 -12.55 22.62 -32.01
C ASP A 433 -11.23 22.85 -31.22
N LEU A 434 -10.07 22.76 -31.88
CA LEU A 434 -8.74 22.83 -31.25
C LEU A 434 -8.00 24.16 -31.46
N GLY A 435 -8.60 25.15 -32.13
CA GLY A 435 -8.02 26.50 -32.22
C GLY A 435 -6.63 26.59 -32.85
N ILE A 436 -6.32 25.77 -33.86
CA ILE A 436 -5.01 25.75 -34.52
C ILE A 436 -5.04 26.64 -35.78
N HIS A 437 -4.34 27.78 -35.76
CA HIS A 437 -4.02 28.54 -36.98
C HIS A 437 -2.58 28.25 -37.41
N GLY A 438 -2.43 27.67 -38.60
CA GLY A 438 -1.14 27.36 -39.20
C GLY A 438 -0.53 28.56 -39.90
N ASP A 439 0.76 28.82 -39.61
CA ASP A 439 1.63 29.55 -40.52
C ASP A 439 2.83 28.67 -40.87
N SER A 440 3.14 28.63 -42.16
CA SER A 440 4.02 27.63 -42.77
C SER A 440 5.49 27.84 -42.40
N GLY A 441 6.10 26.86 -41.72
CA GLY A 441 7.55 26.69 -41.64
C GLY A 441 8.05 26.26 -40.26
N TYR A 442 8.55 25.02 -40.18
CA TYR A 442 9.05 24.28 -39.00
C TYR A 442 7.96 23.61 -38.14
N GLN A 443 7.78 22.29 -38.39
CA GLN A 443 6.97 21.40 -37.57
C GLN A 443 7.72 21.01 -36.29
N SER A 444 7.32 21.62 -35.18
CA SER A 444 7.20 20.99 -33.86
C SER A 444 6.66 22.01 -32.87
N ARG A 445 5.33 22.05 -32.71
CA ARG A 445 4.63 22.66 -31.58
C ARG A 445 3.35 21.88 -31.35
N VAL A 446 3.33 21.01 -30.36
CA VAL A 446 2.08 20.56 -29.76
C VAL A 446 1.79 21.55 -28.64
N THR A 447 0.99 22.56 -28.94
CA THR A 447 0.42 23.44 -27.90
C THR A 447 -0.98 22.88 -27.60
N ALA A 448 -1.13 22.13 -26.51
CA ALA A 448 -2.45 21.86 -25.96
C ALA A 448 -2.83 23.05 -25.08
N ILE A 449 -3.60 24.00 -25.62
CA ILE A 449 -4.31 24.98 -24.80
C ILE A 449 -5.67 24.36 -24.51
N VAL A 450 -5.87 23.85 -23.30
CA VAL A 450 -7.22 23.55 -22.81
C VAL A 450 -7.70 24.79 -22.07
N ALA A 451 -8.58 25.55 -22.70
CA ALA A 451 -9.36 26.59 -22.03
C ALA A 451 -10.83 26.15 -22.04
N LYS A 452 -11.47 26.28 -20.87
CA LYS A 452 -12.85 25.88 -20.50
C LYS A 452 -13.87 25.69 -21.62
#